data_AF-A0A6L3V839-F1
#
_entry.id   AF-A0A6L3V839-F1
#
_cell.length_a   1.000
_cell.length_b   1.000
_cell.length_c   1.000
_cell.angle_alpha   90.00
_cell.angle_beta   90.00
_cell.angle_gamma   90.00
#
_symmetry.space_group_name_H-M   'P 1'
#
loop_
_entity.id
_entity.type
_entity.pdbx_description
1 polymer ?
#
loop_
_entity_poly.entity_id
_entity_poly.type
_entity_poly.pdbx_seq_one_letter_code
_entity_poly.pdbx_strand_id
1 'polypeptide(L)'
;MKMKKQENQIKTTLNQISVPHSTLDAIIDDAFQGEKVRKKKWIIPVAKYTAAIVLVSILTFSSTLASPTFAKFVTQIPVIGSVFNYFVFEKAYYDAYNDLSTDIGIVEESNGIEMIIDQAIYDGNIVTLSFIIRSEGDFGSLPNFGSIPIVQGQVFSNTGYDVEYEKGVGYVGIMRLAMFEENRETVNILWEPKSISSDNKTVKGNWTFKFSLKEIPKINIPINQEVSNNGITVRLIDAIKTDINFSINYSQLIDTKLIDSSEYVEAELFAVDNIGNEYEVPYNGGKGIVGSASREDILWNATIHGLDKEATSITFYPFAHVSNSRVDFDPITVNLK
;
A
#
# COMPACT_ATOMS: atom_id res chain seq x y z
N MET A 1 -55.80 -0.53 13.85
CA MET A 1 -55.26 -0.92 15.17
C MET A 1 -54.33 -2.14 15.16
N LYS A 2 -54.35 -3.03 14.14
CA LYS A 2 -53.46 -4.21 14.05
C LYS A 2 -52.01 -3.92 13.61
N MET A 3 -51.76 -2.94 12.72
CA MET A 3 -50.40 -2.65 12.20
C MET A 3 -49.44 -2.08 13.26
N LYS A 4 -49.89 -1.14 14.11
CA LYS A 4 -49.06 -0.58 15.20
C LYS A 4 -48.60 -1.64 16.22
N LYS A 5 -49.32 -2.76 16.34
CA LYS A 5 -48.96 -3.87 17.23
C LYS A 5 -47.83 -4.73 16.66
N GLN A 6 -47.76 -4.89 15.33
CA GLN A 6 -46.68 -5.61 14.66
C GLN A 6 -45.37 -4.82 14.63
N GLU A 7 -45.41 -3.51 14.39
CA GLU A 7 -44.20 -2.66 14.44
C GLU A 7 -43.56 -2.61 15.83
N ASN A 8 -44.39 -2.54 16.88
CA ASN A 8 -43.88 -2.59 18.25
C ASN A 8 -43.29 -3.96 18.58
N GLN A 9 -43.88 -5.06 18.11
CA GLN A 9 -43.33 -6.40 18.33
C GLN A 9 -41.98 -6.60 17.65
N ILE A 10 -41.79 -6.12 16.41
CA ILE A 10 -40.53 -6.21 15.66
C ILE A 10 -39.42 -5.39 16.34
N LYS A 11 -39.72 -4.17 16.83
CA LYS A 11 -38.75 -3.36 17.60
C LYS A 11 -38.36 -4.02 18.93
N THR A 12 -39.29 -4.71 19.58
CA THR A 12 -38.98 -5.47 20.80
C THR A 12 -38.14 -6.72 20.51
N THR A 13 -38.29 -7.35 19.32
CA THR A 13 -37.48 -8.52 18.95
C THR A 13 -36.05 -8.16 18.53
N LEU A 14 -35.85 -7.02 17.87
CA LEU A 14 -34.52 -6.54 17.46
C LEU A 14 -33.62 -6.17 18.65
N ASN A 15 -34.19 -5.65 19.75
CA ASN A 15 -33.44 -5.31 20.96
C ASN A 15 -33.15 -6.52 21.88
N GLN A 16 -33.57 -7.73 21.50
CA GLN A 16 -33.32 -8.96 22.27
C GLN A 16 -32.32 -9.91 21.60
N ILE A 17 -31.74 -9.55 20.46
CA ILE A 17 -30.65 -10.33 19.86
C ILE A 17 -29.36 -9.98 20.62
N SER A 18 -29.15 -10.67 21.73
CA SER A 18 -27.89 -10.65 22.47
C SER A 18 -26.81 -11.26 21.59
N VAL A 19 -25.91 -10.42 21.07
CA VAL A 19 -24.70 -10.87 20.38
C VAL A 19 -23.77 -11.47 21.44
N PRO A 20 -23.43 -12.76 21.37
CA PRO A 20 -22.50 -13.35 22.32
C PRO A 20 -21.08 -12.86 21.99
N HIS A 21 -20.71 -11.70 22.54
CA HIS A 21 -19.38 -11.10 22.39
C HIS A 21 -18.26 -12.11 22.75
N SER A 22 -18.52 -13.03 23.69
CA SER A 22 -17.58 -14.08 24.08
C SER A 22 -17.22 -15.07 22.95
N THR A 23 -18.05 -15.21 21.91
CA THR A 23 -17.75 -16.09 20.78
C THR A 23 -16.95 -15.36 19.69
N LEU A 24 -17.18 -14.05 19.55
CA LEU A 24 -16.45 -13.21 18.59
C LEU A 24 -15.02 -12.95 19.07
N ASP A 25 -14.86 -12.66 20.36
CA ASP A 25 -13.54 -12.46 20.98
C ASP A 25 -12.72 -13.76 20.97
N ALA A 26 -13.35 -14.92 21.14
CA ALA A 26 -12.67 -16.22 21.05
C ALA A 26 -12.20 -16.55 19.62
N ILE A 27 -12.94 -16.16 18.58
CA ILE A 27 -12.55 -16.36 17.18
C ILE A 27 -11.41 -15.39 16.80
N ILE A 28 -11.43 -14.17 17.34
CA ILE A 28 -10.36 -13.18 17.21
C ILE A 28 -9.10 -13.71 17.91
N ASP A 29 -9.19 -14.11 19.18
CA ASP A 29 -8.05 -14.61 19.95
C ASP A 29 -7.42 -15.90 19.36
N ASP A 30 -8.23 -16.79 18.76
CA ASP A 30 -7.74 -18.01 18.09
C ASP A 30 -7.04 -17.68 16.75
N ALA A 31 -7.50 -16.65 16.04
CA ALA A 31 -6.86 -16.16 14.82
C ALA A 31 -5.57 -15.36 15.09
N PHE A 32 -5.41 -14.77 16.28
CA PHE A 32 -4.26 -13.93 16.66
C PHE A 32 -3.23 -14.62 17.58
N GLN A 33 -3.54 -15.78 18.17
CA GLN A 33 -2.52 -16.60 18.86
C GLN A 33 -1.73 -17.45 17.87
N GLY A 34 -0.65 -16.85 17.34
CA GLY A 34 0.40 -17.57 16.62
C GLY A 34 0.86 -18.83 17.36
N GLU A 35 1.06 -19.91 16.60
CA GLU A 35 1.46 -21.23 17.07
C GLU A 35 2.59 -21.16 18.11
N LYS A 36 2.27 -21.47 19.38
CA LYS A 36 3.29 -21.84 20.36
C LYS A 36 3.84 -23.21 19.98
N VAL A 37 4.94 -23.22 19.24
CA VAL A 37 5.70 -24.43 18.89
C VAL A 37 6.18 -25.12 20.17
N ARG A 38 5.39 -26.07 20.68
CA ARG A 38 5.86 -27.07 21.65
C ARG A 38 6.48 -28.22 20.86
N LYS A 39 7.81 -28.28 20.85
CA LYS A 39 8.57 -29.42 20.29
C LYS A 39 8.15 -30.71 21.00
N LYS A 40 7.45 -31.60 20.30
CA LYS A 40 7.27 -32.99 20.71
C LYS A 40 7.72 -33.91 19.57
N LYS A 41 8.83 -34.62 19.80
CA LYS A 41 9.31 -35.67 18.89
C LYS A 41 8.31 -36.82 18.89
N TRP A 42 7.82 -37.25 17.73
CA TRP A 42 7.54 -38.66 17.43
C TRP A 42 7.25 -38.93 15.94
N ILE A 43 8.14 -39.73 15.36
CA ILE A 43 7.97 -40.81 14.36
C ILE A 43 6.79 -40.79 13.38
N ILE A 44 7.16 -40.81 12.09
CA ILE A 44 6.31 -40.98 10.91
C ILE A 44 5.92 -42.45 10.73
N PRO A 45 4.70 -42.72 10.27
CA PRO A 45 4.54 -43.67 9.17
C PRO A 45 3.78 -43.06 7.99
N VAL A 46 4.34 -43.28 6.81
CA VAL A 46 3.82 -42.87 5.49
C VAL A 46 2.66 -43.79 5.11
N ALA A 47 1.50 -43.23 4.76
CA ALA A 47 0.60 -43.83 3.77
C ALA A 47 -0.47 -42.85 3.25
N LYS A 48 -0.32 -42.49 1.97
CA LYS A 48 -1.35 -42.47 0.92
C LYS A 48 -2.60 -41.61 1.14
N TYR A 49 -2.56 -40.36 0.69
CA TYR A 49 -3.63 -39.69 -0.08
C TYR A 49 -3.03 -38.49 -0.83
N THR A 50 -2.51 -38.69 -2.04
CA THR A 50 -2.27 -37.57 -2.98
C THR A 50 -3.48 -37.48 -3.89
N ALA A 51 -4.50 -36.76 -3.41
CA ALA A 51 -5.60 -36.26 -4.21
C ALA A 51 -5.80 -34.78 -3.84
N ALA A 52 -5.75 -33.92 -4.86
CA ALA A 52 -6.13 -32.51 -4.89
C ALA A 52 -5.31 -31.52 -4.01
N ILE A 53 -4.24 -30.96 -4.60
CA ILE A 53 -3.82 -29.58 -4.30
C ILE A 53 -4.24 -28.75 -5.52
N VAL A 54 -5.51 -28.35 -5.53
CA VAL A 54 -6.08 -27.38 -6.47
C VAL A 54 -7.06 -26.53 -5.66
N LEU A 55 -6.80 -25.21 -5.60
CA LEU A 55 -7.74 -24.12 -5.30
C LEU A 55 -8.46 -24.13 -3.94
N VAL A 56 -7.78 -23.60 -2.91
CA VAL A 56 -8.44 -22.95 -1.75
C VAL A 56 -7.48 -21.82 -1.31
N SER A 57 -7.64 -20.58 -1.76
CA SER A 57 -8.27 -19.55 -0.92
C SER A 57 -8.64 -18.26 -1.70
N ILE A 58 -9.12 -18.40 -2.94
CA ILE A 58 -10.20 -17.52 -3.42
C ILE A 58 -11.46 -18.07 -2.72
N LEU A 59 -12.34 -17.20 -2.21
CA LEU A 59 -13.58 -17.52 -1.46
C LEU A 59 -13.45 -17.52 0.07
N THR A 60 -13.27 -16.33 0.66
CA THR A 60 -14.06 -16.01 1.86
C THR A 60 -14.54 -14.56 1.81
N PHE A 61 -15.86 -14.41 1.70
CA PHE A 61 -16.69 -13.21 1.84
C PHE A 61 -16.69 -12.14 0.72
N SER A 62 -17.60 -12.33 -0.25
CA SER A 62 -18.42 -11.23 -0.79
C SER A 62 -19.78 -11.79 -1.21
N SER A 63 -20.67 -12.02 -0.24
CA SER A 63 -22.10 -12.15 -0.53
C SER A 63 -22.72 -10.76 -0.62
N THR A 64 -22.29 -9.95 -1.57
CA THR A 64 -23.09 -8.84 -2.08
C THR A 64 -23.57 -9.26 -3.46
N LEU A 65 -24.89 -9.37 -3.57
CA LEU A 65 -25.58 -9.69 -4.80
C LEU A 65 -25.14 -8.69 -5.86
N ALA A 66 -24.43 -9.16 -6.89
CA ALA A 66 -24.22 -8.39 -8.11
C ALA A 66 -25.59 -7.98 -8.67
N SER A 67 -25.99 -6.73 -8.44
CA SER A 67 -27.24 -6.16 -8.93
C SER A 67 -27.31 -6.26 -10.47
N PRO A 68 -28.47 -6.43 -11.11
CA PRO A 68 -28.59 -6.28 -12.56
C PRO A 68 -28.06 -4.92 -13.10
N THR A 69 -28.02 -3.91 -12.23
CA THR A 69 -27.35 -2.63 -12.48
C THR A 69 -25.83 -2.82 -12.61
N PHE A 70 -25.20 -3.61 -11.74
CA PHE A 70 -23.77 -3.97 -11.79
C PHE A 70 -23.34 -4.58 -13.14
N ALA A 71 -24.12 -5.50 -13.72
CA ALA A 71 -23.81 -6.10 -15.02
C ALA A 71 -23.90 -5.11 -16.21
N LYS A 72 -24.76 -4.08 -16.12
CA LYS A 72 -24.88 -3.01 -17.12
C LYS A 72 -23.85 -1.88 -16.93
N PHE A 73 -23.35 -1.69 -15.72
CA PHE A 73 -22.36 -0.66 -15.41
C PHE A 73 -20.92 -1.15 -15.64
N VAL A 74 -20.60 -2.41 -15.32
CA VAL A 74 -19.33 -3.08 -15.69
C VAL A 74 -19.14 -3.17 -17.21
N THR A 75 -20.22 -3.05 -18.00
CA THR A 75 -20.16 -3.06 -19.48
C THR A 75 -20.09 -1.66 -20.10
N GLN A 76 -20.33 -0.58 -19.34
CA GLN A 76 -20.30 0.80 -19.84
C GLN A 76 -19.06 1.58 -19.42
N ILE A 77 -18.33 1.10 -18.44
CA ILE A 77 -16.95 1.50 -18.19
C ILE A 77 -16.16 0.32 -18.74
N PRO A 78 -15.41 0.46 -19.85
CA PRO A 78 -14.43 -0.55 -20.18
C PRO A 78 -13.59 -0.67 -18.91
N VAL A 79 -13.55 -1.85 -18.29
CA VAL A 79 -12.59 -2.23 -17.24
C VAL A 79 -11.36 -1.37 -17.46
N ILE A 80 -11.19 -0.33 -16.64
CA ILE A 80 -10.30 0.77 -17.00
C ILE A 80 -8.97 0.10 -17.21
N GLY A 81 -8.46 0.16 -18.44
CA GLY A 81 -7.09 -0.26 -18.72
C GLY A 81 -6.23 0.59 -17.82
N SER A 82 -5.79 -0.01 -16.72
CA SER A 82 -5.20 0.51 -15.48
C SER A 82 -5.34 2.02 -15.21
N VAL A 83 -5.87 2.40 -14.03
CA VAL A 83 -5.71 3.78 -13.48
C VAL A 83 -4.27 4.30 -13.60
N PHE A 84 -3.26 3.42 -13.67
CA PHE A 84 -1.90 3.80 -13.96
C PHE A 84 -1.68 4.55 -15.28
N ASN A 85 -2.55 4.40 -16.28
CA ASN A 85 -2.48 5.18 -17.53
C ASN A 85 -2.58 6.69 -17.31
N TYR A 86 -3.17 7.14 -16.21
CA TYR A 86 -3.24 8.57 -15.87
C TYR A 86 -1.92 9.09 -15.28
N PHE A 87 -1.14 8.21 -14.64
CA PHE A 87 0.06 8.57 -13.89
C PHE A 87 1.36 8.12 -14.55
N VAL A 88 1.28 7.27 -15.58
CA VAL A 88 2.45 6.66 -16.24
C VAL A 88 2.42 6.96 -17.73
N PHE A 89 3.48 7.61 -18.20
CA PHE A 89 3.65 7.95 -19.62
C PHE A 89 4.36 6.85 -20.42
N GLU A 90 4.99 5.87 -19.76
CA GLU A 90 5.71 4.77 -20.40
C GLU A 90 4.85 3.51 -20.59
N LYS A 91 4.59 3.16 -21.85
CA LYS A 91 3.79 1.97 -22.22
C LYS A 91 4.34 0.66 -21.65
N ALA A 92 5.66 0.48 -21.64
CA ALA A 92 6.29 -0.75 -21.16
C ALA A 92 6.05 -0.97 -19.67
N TYR A 93 6.08 0.12 -18.88
CA TYR A 93 5.74 0.10 -17.46
C TYR A 93 4.26 -0.24 -17.26
N TYR A 94 3.37 0.39 -18.02
CA TYR A 94 1.94 0.09 -17.97
C TYR A 94 1.64 -1.39 -18.26
N ASP A 95 2.20 -1.94 -19.34
CA ASP A 95 1.99 -3.34 -19.72
C ASP A 95 2.47 -4.28 -18.59
N ALA A 96 3.65 -4.01 -18.02
CA ALA A 96 4.19 -4.79 -16.91
C ALA A 96 3.33 -4.69 -15.64
N TYR A 97 2.84 -3.48 -15.31
CA TYR A 97 1.93 -3.29 -14.19
C TYR A 97 0.65 -4.10 -14.37
N ASN A 98 0.02 -3.98 -15.53
CA ASN A 98 -1.23 -4.68 -15.84
C ASN A 98 -1.05 -6.21 -15.77
N ASP A 99 0.08 -6.74 -16.27
CA ASP A 99 0.36 -8.18 -16.28
C ASP A 99 0.64 -8.77 -14.88
N LEU A 100 1.21 -7.98 -13.96
CA LEU A 100 1.61 -8.43 -12.62
C LEU A 100 0.64 -8.04 -11.51
N SER A 101 -0.23 -7.06 -11.75
CA SER A 101 -1.23 -6.64 -10.79
C SER A 101 -2.31 -7.70 -10.59
N THR A 102 -2.92 -7.68 -9.41
CA THR A 102 -4.12 -8.48 -9.13
C THR A 102 -5.34 -7.61 -9.39
N ASP A 103 -6.24 -8.10 -10.25
CA ASP A 103 -7.56 -7.50 -10.43
C ASP A 103 -8.36 -7.66 -9.13
N ILE A 104 -8.68 -6.52 -8.49
CA ILE A 104 -9.46 -6.48 -7.25
C ILE A 104 -10.94 -6.29 -7.58
N GLY A 105 -11.26 -5.25 -8.35
CA GLY A 105 -12.61 -4.97 -8.83
C GLY A 105 -13.69 -4.83 -7.74
N ILE A 106 -13.31 -4.42 -6.52
CA ILE A 106 -14.27 -4.24 -5.41
C ILE A 106 -14.87 -2.84 -5.51
N VAL A 107 -16.20 -2.77 -5.49
CA VAL A 107 -16.98 -1.53 -5.56
C VAL A 107 -17.81 -1.39 -4.29
N GLU A 108 -17.69 -0.25 -3.62
CA GLU A 108 -18.48 0.10 -2.44
C GLU A 108 -19.13 1.47 -2.65
N GLU A 109 -20.39 1.62 -2.28
CA GLU A 109 -21.13 2.87 -2.40
C GLU A 109 -21.72 3.26 -1.05
N SER A 110 -21.52 4.52 -0.66
CA SER A 110 -22.12 5.07 0.56
C SER A 110 -22.40 6.55 0.39
N ASN A 111 -23.63 6.97 0.75
CA ASN A 111 -24.04 8.37 0.76
C ASN A 111 -23.70 9.15 -0.53
N GLY A 112 -23.95 8.53 -1.69
CA GLY A 112 -23.77 9.15 -3.01
C GLY A 112 -22.31 9.24 -3.47
N ILE A 113 -21.39 8.55 -2.79
CA ILE A 113 -20.02 8.34 -3.27
C ILE A 113 -19.78 6.85 -3.49
N GLU A 114 -19.43 6.53 -4.73
CA GLU A 114 -18.93 5.23 -5.17
C GLU A 114 -17.40 5.23 -5.10
N MET A 115 -16.83 4.20 -4.50
CA MET A 115 -15.41 3.94 -4.42
C MET A 115 -15.11 2.57 -5.02
N ILE A 116 -14.09 2.52 -5.88
CA ILE A 116 -13.67 1.32 -6.59
C ILE A 116 -12.20 1.07 -6.28
N ILE A 117 -11.83 -0.14 -5.88
CA ILE A 117 -10.44 -0.61 -5.94
C ILE A 117 -10.31 -1.45 -7.21
N ASP A 118 -9.55 -0.94 -8.17
CA ASP A 118 -9.44 -1.50 -9.52
C ASP A 118 -8.41 -2.64 -9.51
N GLN A 119 -7.14 -2.29 -9.39
CA GLN A 119 -6.00 -3.21 -9.35
C GLN A 119 -5.12 -2.92 -8.14
N ALA A 120 -4.45 -3.95 -7.64
CA ALA A 120 -3.42 -3.78 -6.62
C ALA A 120 -2.26 -4.76 -6.79
N ILE A 121 -1.09 -4.36 -6.32
CA ILE A 121 0.15 -5.12 -6.43
C ILE A 121 0.94 -5.05 -5.12
N TYR A 122 1.68 -6.10 -4.84
CA TYR A 122 2.53 -6.19 -3.66
C TYR A 122 3.90 -6.75 -4.05
N ASP A 123 4.97 -5.97 -3.84
CA ASP A 123 6.35 -6.36 -4.14
C ASP A 123 7.14 -6.87 -2.93
N GLY A 124 6.44 -7.08 -1.81
CA GLY A 124 7.04 -7.48 -0.54
C GLY A 124 7.36 -6.31 0.39
N ASN A 125 7.60 -5.12 -0.12
CA ASN A 125 7.85 -3.90 0.68
C ASN A 125 6.78 -2.85 0.49
N ILE A 126 6.07 -2.83 -0.63
CA ILE A 126 5.08 -1.81 -0.95
C ILE A 126 3.82 -2.50 -1.45
N VAL A 127 2.68 -2.14 -0.86
CA VAL A 127 1.38 -2.38 -1.50
C VAL A 127 1.04 -1.13 -2.30
N THR A 128 0.85 -1.28 -3.61
CA THR A 128 0.33 -0.22 -4.46
C THR A 128 -1.07 -0.59 -4.94
N LEU A 129 -2.04 0.26 -4.65
CA LEU A 129 -3.43 0.08 -5.05
C LEU A 129 -3.87 1.23 -5.94
N SER A 130 -4.68 0.92 -6.94
CA SER A 130 -5.38 1.89 -7.75
C SER A 130 -6.84 1.99 -7.32
N PHE A 131 -7.37 3.20 -7.31
CA PHE A 131 -8.74 3.45 -6.91
C PHE A 131 -9.42 4.50 -7.77
N ILE A 132 -10.75 4.46 -7.78
CA ILE A 132 -11.60 5.45 -8.44
C ILE A 132 -12.66 5.91 -7.45
N ILE A 133 -12.94 7.21 -7.43
CA ILE A 133 -14.02 7.82 -6.65
C ILE A 133 -14.96 8.54 -7.59
N ARG A 134 -16.25 8.28 -7.43
CA ARG A 134 -17.32 8.99 -8.13
C ARG A 134 -18.32 9.53 -7.16
N SER A 135 -18.85 10.69 -7.51
CA SER A 135 -19.88 11.39 -6.77
C SER A 135 -20.93 11.93 -7.73
N GLU A 136 -22.16 12.04 -7.25
CA GLU A 136 -23.20 12.80 -7.96
C GLU A 136 -22.87 14.30 -7.89
N GLY A 137 -22.01 14.77 -8.81
CA GLY A 137 -21.57 16.17 -8.92
C GLY A 137 -20.13 16.40 -8.45
N ASP A 138 -19.69 17.67 -8.53
CA ASP A 138 -18.34 18.08 -8.16
C ASP A 138 -18.11 17.94 -6.64
N PHE A 139 -17.18 17.06 -6.27
CA PHE A 139 -16.84 16.74 -4.89
C PHE A 139 -15.68 17.57 -4.33
N GLY A 140 -14.97 18.36 -5.16
CA GLY A 140 -13.87 19.23 -4.74
C GLY A 140 -12.57 18.98 -5.52
N SER A 141 -11.44 19.47 -5.02
CA SER A 141 -10.15 19.33 -5.70
C SER A 141 -9.51 17.95 -5.51
N LEU A 142 -9.18 17.59 -4.26
CA LEU A 142 -8.52 16.34 -3.91
C LEU A 142 -9.25 15.65 -2.74
N PRO A 143 -9.59 14.36 -2.87
CA PRO A 143 -10.21 13.60 -1.81
C PRO A 143 -9.18 13.21 -0.74
N ASN A 144 -9.58 13.35 0.52
CA ASN A 144 -8.87 12.92 1.71
C ASN A 144 -9.74 11.91 2.46
N PHE A 145 -9.16 10.77 2.82
CA PHE A 145 -9.86 9.67 3.46
C PHE A 145 -9.75 9.75 4.98
N GLY A 146 -10.87 9.53 5.67
CA GLY A 146 -10.91 9.50 7.14
C GLY A 146 -10.16 8.32 7.77
N SER A 147 -9.71 7.36 6.96
CA SER A 147 -8.75 6.33 7.35
C SER A 147 -7.97 5.86 6.13
N ILE A 148 -6.81 5.26 6.39
CA ILE A 148 -5.94 4.64 5.41
C ILE A 148 -6.07 3.12 5.48
N PRO A 149 -5.68 2.37 4.43
CA PRO A 149 -5.67 0.92 4.47
C PRO A 149 -4.76 0.37 5.57
N ILE A 150 -5.24 -0.72 6.17
CA ILE A 150 -4.52 -1.53 7.16
C ILE A 150 -3.98 -2.75 6.42
N VAL A 151 -2.68 -2.99 6.51
CA VAL A 151 -2.04 -4.19 5.94
C VAL A 151 -1.61 -5.10 7.07
N GLN A 152 -2.07 -6.35 7.07
CA GLN A 152 -1.79 -7.34 8.10
C GLN A 152 -2.08 -6.88 9.55
N GLY A 153 -3.13 -6.08 9.73
CA GLY A 153 -3.51 -5.55 11.05
C GLY A 153 -2.64 -4.39 11.54
N GLN A 154 -1.69 -3.94 10.72
CA GLN A 154 -0.85 -2.78 11.03
C GLN A 154 -1.36 -1.52 10.32
N VAL A 155 -1.35 -0.40 11.04
CA VAL A 155 -1.61 0.92 10.47
C VAL A 155 -0.28 1.52 10.05
N PHE A 156 -0.13 1.82 8.76
CA PHE A 156 1.09 2.41 8.22
C PHE A 156 0.95 3.93 8.21
N SER A 157 1.74 4.65 8.97
CA SER A 157 1.67 6.12 8.99
C SER A 157 2.18 6.78 7.70
N ASN A 158 2.81 6.02 6.80
CA ASN A 158 3.26 6.50 5.49
C ASN A 158 2.38 5.97 4.37
N THR A 159 1.77 6.92 3.69
CA THR A 159 0.89 6.70 2.54
C THR A 159 1.23 7.81 1.55
N GLY A 160 1.89 7.46 0.46
CA GLY A 160 1.94 8.34 -0.71
C GLY A 160 0.70 8.09 -1.55
N TYR A 161 0.04 9.13 -2.05
CA TYR A 161 -0.98 8.93 -3.07
C TYR A 161 -1.00 10.08 -4.08
N ASP A 162 -1.21 9.70 -5.34
CA ASP A 162 -1.41 10.60 -6.46
C ASP A 162 -2.87 10.50 -6.88
N VAL A 163 -3.52 11.64 -7.10
CA VAL A 163 -4.93 11.69 -7.52
C VAL A 163 -5.12 12.74 -8.59
N GLU A 164 -5.84 12.35 -9.65
CA GLU A 164 -6.27 13.24 -10.72
C GLU A 164 -7.79 13.15 -10.90
N TYR A 165 -8.41 14.21 -11.40
CA TYR A 165 -9.81 14.19 -11.78
C TYR A 165 -9.94 14.04 -13.30
N GLU A 166 -10.59 12.97 -13.73
CA GLU A 166 -10.88 12.72 -15.15
C GLU A 166 -12.38 12.89 -15.44
N LYS A 167 -12.68 13.71 -16.44
CA LYS A 167 -14.07 14.07 -16.78
C LYS A 167 -14.82 12.85 -17.32
N GLY A 168 -15.91 12.49 -16.64
CA GLY A 168 -16.74 11.33 -16.99
C GLY A 168 -16.26 10.02 -16.35
N VAL A 169 -15.11 10.04 -15.67
CA VAL A 169 -14.60 8.91 -14.89
C VAL A 169 -14.71 9.20 -13.39
N GLY A 170 -14.32 10.39 -12.93
CA GLY A 170 -14.24 10.74 -11.50
C GLY A 170 -12.78 10.97 -11.07
N TYR A 171 -12.52 10.91 -9.76
CA TYR A 171 -11.14 10.94 -9.26
C TYR A 171 -10.52 9.58 -9.46
N VAL A 172 -9.37 9.53 -10.11
CA VAL A 172 -8.55 8.35 -10.29
C VAL A 172 -7.31 8.52 -9.43
N GLY A 173 -6.86 7.47 -8.75
CA GLY A 173 -5.70 7.59 -7.87
C GLY A 173 -4.91 6.32 -7.67
N ILE A 174 -3.64 6.51 -7.32
CA ILE A 174 -2.72 5.46 -6.89
C ILE A 174 -2.33 5.75 -5.46
N MET A 175 -2.38 4.74 -4.60
CA MET A 175 -1.91 4.83 -3.21
C MET A 175 -0.82 3.78 -2.97
N ARG A 176 0.28 4.22 -2.36
CA ARG A 176 1.48 3.42 -2.04
C ARG A 176 1.62 3.30 -0.52
N LEU A 177 1.66 2.07 -0.02
CA LEU A 177 1.76 1.72 1.39
C LEU A 177 3.13 1.10 1.63
N ALA A 178 4.08 1.88 2.14
CA ALA A 178 5.43 1.40 2.42
C ALA A 178 5.47 0.58 3.73
N MET A 179 5.97 -0.65 3.62
CA MET A 179 6.11 -1.65 4.69
C MET A 179 7.61 -1.87 4.96
N PHE A 180 8.10 -1.35 6.08
CA PHE A 180 9.54 -1.39 6.42
C PHE A 180 9.98 -2.66 7.18
N GLU A 181 9.06 -3.45 7.72
CA GLU A 181 9.39 -4.50 8.69
C GLU A 181 8.66 -5.84 8.46
N GLU A 182 7.88 -5.99 7.39
CA GLU A 182 7.14 -7.22 7.11
C GLU A 182 7.39 -7.74 5.69
N ASN A 183 8.12 -8.85 5.60
CA ASN A 183 8.16 -9.67 4.40
C ASN A 183 7.26 -10.90 4.63
N ARG A 184 6.17 -10.98 3.87
CA ARG A 184 5.28 -12.15 3.85
C ARG A 184 4.98 -12.48 2.39
N GLU A 185 4.82 -13.75 2.06
CA GLU A 185 4.39 -14.14 0.70
C GLU A 185 2.97 -13.63 0.39
N THR A 186 2.15 -13.38 1.41
CA THR A 186 0.79 -12.88 1.27
C THR A 186 0.45 -11.84 2.34
N VAL A 187 -0.18 -10.75 1.90
CA VAL A 187 -0.66 -9.68 2.78
C VAL A 187 -2.18 -9.57 2.70
N ASN A 188 -2.81 -9.32 3.84
CA ASN A 188 -4.24 -9.04 3.94
C ASN A 188 -4.45 -7.54 4.08
N ILE A 189 -5.34 -6.97 3.27
CA ILE A 189 -5.67 -5.55 3.27
C ILE A 189 -7.09 -5.39 3.79
N LEU A 190 -7.26 -4.44 4.71
CA LEU A 190 -8.55 -3.96 5.18
C LEU A 190 -8.57 -2.44 5.06
N TRP A 191 -9.54 -1.88 4.36
CA TRP A 191 -9.72 -0.43 4.30
C TRP A 191 -11.17 -0.07 4.60
N GLU A 192 -11.37 0.73 5.65
CA GLU A 192 -12.70 1.12 6.12
C GLU A 192 -12.77 2.64 6.37
N PRO A 193 -12.73 3.48 5.32
CA PRO A 193 -12.91 4.91 5.50
C PRO A 193 -14.32 5.17 6.04
N LYS A 194 -14.41 6.02 7.07
CA LYS A 194 -15.71 6.45 7.65
C LYS A 194 -16.16 7.83 7.17
N SER A 195 -15.29 8.49 6.42
CA SER A 195 -15.57 9.74 5.73
C SER A 195 -14.61 9.93 4.58
N ILE A 196 -15.05 10.71 3.60
CA ILE A 196 -14.19 11.30 2.58
C ILE A 196 -14.43 12.80 2.64
N SER A 197 -13.35 13.56 2.63
CA SER A 197 -13.38 15.01 2.66
C SER A 197 -12.67 15.57 1.42
N SER A 198 -13.16 16.67 0.88
CA SER A 198 -12.44 17.42 -0.14
C SER A 198 -12.81 18.90 0.00
N ASP A 199 -11.81 19.77 -0.04
CA ASP A 199 -11.93 21.18 0.31
C ASP A 199 -12.69 21.38 1.65
N ASN A 200 -13.87 22.02 1.62
CA ASN A 200 -14.73 22.24 2.78
C ASN A 200 -15.92 21.27 2.88
N LYS A 201 -15.93 20.20 2.08
CA LYS A 201 -16.99 19.19 2.07
C LYS A 201 -16.49 17.93 2.76
N THR A 202 -17.32 17.37 3.65
CA THR A 202 -17.09 16.04 4.23
C THR A 202 -18.34 15.21 4.08
N VAL A 203 -18.21 14.06 3.45
CA VAL A 203 -19.26 13.05 3.36
C VAL A 203 -18.87 11.90 4.28
N LYS A 204 -19.69 11.67 5.30
CA LYS A 204 -19.60 10.48 6.14
C LYS A 204 -20.16 9.30 5.35
N GLY A 205 -19.64 8.11 5.58
CA GLY A 205 -20.15 6.90 4.95
C GLY A 205 -19.53 5.66 5.56
N ASN A 206 -19.90 4.51 5.02
CA ASN A 206 -19.32 3.23 5.39
C ASN A 206 -18.95 2.50 4.10
N TRP A 207 -17.67 2.51 3.78
CA TRP A 207 -17.08 1.67 2.74
C TRP A 207 -16.20 0.63 3.44
N THR A 208 -16.17 -0.59 2.93
CA THR A 208 -15.32 -1.67 3.47
C THR A 208 -14.69 -2.45 2.32
N PHE A 209 -13.37 -2.38 2.21
CA PHE A 209 -12.59 -3.15 1.27
C PHE A 209 -11.79 -4.20 2.02
N LYS A 210 -11.89 -5.45 1.59
CA LYS A 210 -11.14 -6.56 2.17
C LYS A 210 -10.67 -7.49 1.06
N PHE A 211 -9.36 -7.65 0.94
CA PHE A 211 -8.74 -8.52 -0.05
C PHE A 211 -7.34 -8.97 0.42
N SER A 212 -6.75 -9.90 -0.31
CA SER A 212 -5.39 -10.39 -0.05
C SER A 212 -4.56 -10.27 -1.33
N LEU A 213 -3.28 -9.95 -1.17
CA LEU A 213 -2.33 -9.87 -2.28
C LEU A 213 -1.22 -10.89 -2.06
N LYS A 214 -0.88 -11.60 -3.14
CA LYS A 214 0.33 -12.40 -3.20
C LYS A 214 1.49 -11.53 -3.68
N GLU A 215 2.65 -11.73 -3.07
CA GLU A 215 3.90 -11.11 -3.49
C GLU A 215 4.24 -11.47 -4.94
N ILE A 216 4.62 -10.47 -5.74
CA ILE A 216 5.07 -10.67 -7.13
C ILE A 216 6.55 -11.12 -7.19
N PRO A 217 6.99 -11.73 -8.30
CA PRO A 217 8.40 -12.05 -8.49
C PRO A 217 9.31 -10.83 -8.34
N LYS A 218 10.43 -11.01 -7.64
CA LYS A 218 11.37 -9.92 -7.33
C LYS A 218 12.79 -10.41 -7.11
N ILE A 219 13.74 -9.48 -7.15
CA ILE A 219 15.13 -9.65 -6.76
C ILE A 219 15.40 -8.75 -5.56
N ASN A 220 15.89 -9.33 -4.47
CA ASN A 220 16.35 -8.58 -3.30
C ASN A 220 17.84 -8.25 -3.47
N ILE A 221 18.20 -6.99 -3.30
CA ILE A 221 19.56 -6.47 -3.50
C ILE A 221 20.01 -5.86 -2.17
N PRO A 222 20.81 -6.58 -1.35
CA PRO A 222 21.40 -5.99 -0.17
C PRO A 222 22.47 -4.96 -0.57
N ILE A 223 22.41 -3.76 -0.01
CA ILE A 223 23.35 -2.67 -0.33
C ILE A 223 24.29 -2.41 0.84
N ASN A 224 23.74 -1.98 1.98
CA ASN A 224 24.46 -1.66 3.22
C ASN A 224 25.70 -0.77 3.00
N GLN A 225 25.53 0.32 2.27
CA GLN A 225 26.57 1.33 2.06
C GLN A 225 26.11 2.66 2.63
N GLU A 226 27.06 3.44 3.14
CA GLU A 226 26.77 4.74 3.72
C GLU A 226 27.80 5.78 3.29
N VAL A 227 27.33 7.02 3.21
CA VAL A 227 28.14 8.20 2.93
C VAL A 227 27.78 9.26 3.96
N SER A 228 28.80 9.98 4.45
CA SER A 228 28.62 10.97 5.49
C SER A 228 29.28 12.28 5.09
N ASN A 229 28.57 13.39 5.33
CA ASN A 229 29.07 14.74 5.10
C ASN A 229 28.36 15.70 6.05
N ASN A 230 29.10 16.66 6.62
CA ASN A 230 28.57 17.71 7.50
C ASN A 230 27.63 17.21 8.63
N GLY A 231 27.95 16.07 9.25
CA GLY A 231 27.15 15.51 10.35
C GLY A 231 25.87 14.79 9.92
N ILE A 232 25.65 14.63 8.62
CA ILE A 232 24.57 13.80 8.05
C ILE A 232 25.19 12.53 7.53
N THR A 233 24.55 11.39 7.78
CA THR A 233 24.88 10.12 7.15
C THR A 233 23.69 9.63 6.37
N VAL A 234 23.86 9.41 5.07
CA VAL A 234 22.88 8.72 4.22
C VAL A 234 23.34 7.28 4.06
N ARG A 235 22.49 6.33 4.44
CA ARG A 235 22.74 4.90 4.33
C ARG A 235 21.74 4.25 3.40
N LEU A 236 22.21 3.68 2.30
CA LEU A 236 21.43 2.79 1.44
C LEU A 236 21.46 1.38 2.04
N ILE A 237 20.29 0.85 2.40
CA ILE A 237 20.16 -0.37 3.20
C ILE A 237 20.01 -1.57 2.27
N ASP A 238 18.92 -1.60 1.52
CA ASP A 238 18.58 -2.64 0.56
C ASP A 238 17.68 -2.07 -0.53
N ALA A 239 17.53 -2.82 -1.60
CA ALA A 239 16.58 -2.53 -2.66
C ALA A 239 15.87 -3.79 -3.14
N ILE A 240 14.70 -3.58 -3.74
CA ILE A 240 13.90 -4.59 -4.41
C ILE A 240 13.76 -4.18 -5.86
N LYS A 241 14.13 -5.10 -6.76
CA LYS A 241 13.90 -4.96 -8.19
C LYS A 241 12.80 -5.91 -8.64
N THR A 242 11.81 -5.37 -9.32
CA THR A 242 10.77 -6.11 -10.03
C THR A 242 10.83 -5.77 -11.52
N ASP A 243 9.92 -6.30 -12.33
CA ASP A 243 9.81 -5.92 -13.74
C ASP A 243 9.19 -4.52 -13.95
N ILE A 244 8.68 -3.91 -12.87
CA ILE A 244 7.98 -2.62 -12.90
C ILE A 244 8.76 -1.55 -12.14
N ASN A 245 9.25 -1.89 -10.94
CA ASN A 245 9.80 -0.94 -9.99
C ASN A 245 11.19 -1.36 -9.51
N PHE A 246 11.99 -0.35 -9.20
CA PHE A 246 13.14 -0.48 -8.32
C PHE A 246 12.88 0.34 -7.06
N SER A 247 12.58 -0.34 -5.95
CA SER A 247 12.27 0.28 -4.66
C SER A 247 13.48 0.18 -3.74
N ILE A 248 13.91 1.29 -3.14
CA ILE A 248 15.07 1.36 -2.25
C ILE A 248 14.66 1.80 -0.85
N ASN A 249 15.19 1.10 0.15
CA ASN A 249 15.15 1.52 1.54
C ASN A 249 16.47 2.19 1.91
N TYR A 250 16.39 3.39 2.46
CA TYR A 250 17.56 4.13 2.91
C TYR A 250 17.24 4.90 4.19
N SER A 251 18.26 5.38 4.88
CA SER A 251 18.05 6.20 6.08
C SER A 251 18.92 7.44 6.04
N GLN A 252 18.45 8.48 6.70
CA GLN A 252 19.28 9.59 7.14
C GLN A 252 19.53 9.49 8.65
N LEU A 253 20.75 9.79 9.07
CA LEU A 253 21.15 9.84 10.48
C LEU A 253 21.88 11.15 10.73
N ILE A 254 21.51 11.83 11.81
CA ILE A 254 21.97 13.19 12.13
C ILE A 254 22.82 13.20 13.40
N ASP A 255 24.06 13.69 13.28
CA ASP A 255 24.90 14.03 14.42
C ASP A 255 24.44 15.36 15.02
N THR A 256 23.67 15.29 16.10
CA THR A 256 23.09 16.43 16.82
C THR A 256 24.14 17.35 17.47
N LYS A 257 25.44 16.99 17.43
CA LYS A 257 26.53 17.89 17.81
C LYS A 257 26.93 18.86 16.71
N LEU A 258 26.64 18.51 15.46
CA LEU A 258 27.04 19.26 14.26
C LEU A 258 25.86 19.96 13.60
N ILE A 259 24.67 19.37 13.70
CA ILE A 259 23.42 19.93 13.21
C ILE A 259 22.51 20.22 14.40
N ASP A 260 21.98 21.45 14.44
CA ASP A 260 21.04 21.84 15.48
C ASP A 260 19.77 20.98 15.35
N SER A 261 19.32 20.40 16.47
CA SER A 261 18.08 19.61 16.53
C SER A 261 16.80 20.34 16.09
N SER A 262 16.85 21.66 15.90
CA SER A 262 15.77 22.46 15.32
C SER A 262 15.82 22.57 13.80
N GLU A 263 16.92 22.19 13.16
CA GLU A 263 17.03 22.17 11.71
C GLU A 263 16.29 20.97 11.14
N TYR A 264 15.55 21.23 10.07
CA TYR A 264 14.90 20.17 9.28
C TYR A 264 15.92 19.61 8.30
N VAL A 265 16.06 18.28 8.29
CA VAL A 265 16.94 17.59 7.34
C VAL A 265 16.11 16.63 6.50
N GLU A 266 16.27 16.73 5.19
CA GLU A 266 15.62 15.83 4.25
C GLU A 266 16.65 15.30 3.26
N ALA A 267 16.95 14.01 3.35
CA ALA A 267 17.84 13.32 2.43
C ALA A 267 17.07 12.77 1.23
N GLU A 268 17.53 13.11 0.04
CA GLU A 268 16.96 12.74 -1.24
C GLU A 268 17.99 12.02 -2.10
N LEU A 269 17.50 11.35 -3.14
CA LEU A 269 18.31 10.58 -4.08
C LEU A 269 18.01 11.03 -5.51
N PHE A 270 19.07 11.11 -6.30
CA PHE A 270 19.01 11.07 -7.76
C PHE A 270 19.75 9.83 -8.24
N ALA A 271 19.40 9.26 -9.39
CA ALA A 271 20.06 8.05 -9.87
C ALA A 271 20.36 8.07 -11.37
N VAL A 272 21.45 7.42 -11.75
CA VAL A 272 21.85 7.21 -13.15
C VAL A 272 22.26 5.76 -13.33
N ASP A 273 21.76 5.08 -14.37
CA ASP A 273 22.20 3.72 -14.68
C ASP A 273 23.51 3.68 -15.49
N ASN A 274 24.07 2.48 -15.69
CA ASN A 274 25.31 2.31 -16.44
C ASN A 274 25.20 2.52 -17.96
N ILE A 275 24.01 2.75 -18.50
CA ILE A 275 23.79 3.07 -19.91
C ILE A 275 23.45 4.54 -20.13
N GLY A 276 23.32 5.31 -19.05
CA GLY A 276 23.19 6.77 -19.05
C GLY A 276 21.76 7.28 -18.88
N ASN A 277 20.81 6.42 -18.53
CA ASN A 277 19.46 6.88 -18.19
C ASN A 277 19.46 7.52 -16.81
N GLU A 278 18.81 8.68 -16.71
CA GLU A 278 18.64 9.43 -15.48
C GLU A 278 17.26 9.14 -14.87
N TYR A 279 17.21 9.03 -13.54
CA TYR A 279 16.01 8.68 -12.80
C TYR A 279 15.79 9.62 -11.63
N GLU A 280 14.57 10.16 -11.55
CA GLU A 280 14.04 10.67 -10.30
C GLU A 280 13.81 9.51 -9.32
N VAL A 281 14.00 9.76 -8.03
CA VAL A 281 13.86 8.75 -6.96
C VAL A 281 12.86 9.26 -5.92
N PRO A 282 11.57 9.43 -6.28
CA PRO A 282 10.57 9.96 -5.37
C PRO A 282 10.38 9.06 -4.15
N TYR A 283 10.35 9.67 -2.95
CA TYR A 283 10.09 8.94 -1.72
C TYR A 283 8.60 8.58 -1.60
N ASN A 284 8.34 7.37 -1.09
CA ASN A 284 7.00 6.86 -0.76
C ASN A 284 6.61 7.13 0.71
N GLY A 285 7.52 7.73 1.48
CA GLY A 285 7.32 8.14 2.87
C GLY A 285 8.50 7.80 3.79
N GLY A 286 8.53 8.42 4.96
CA GLY A 286 9.59 8.28 5.96
C GLY A 286 9.11 7.95 7.38
N LYS A 287 9.71 6.96 8.03
CA LYS A 287 9.40 6.54 9.40
C LYS A 287 10.54 6.97 10.32
N GLY A 288 10.24 7.74 11.37
CA GLY A 288 11.21 8.05 12.41
C GLY A 288 11.77 6.79 13.06
N ILE A 289 13.08 6.77 13.30
CA ILE A 289 13.77 5.61 13.86
C ILE A 289 13.56 5.59 15.38
N VAL A 290 12.97 4.52 15.91
CA VAL A 290 12.67 4.43 17.36
C VAL A 290 13.97 4.29 18.15
N GLY A 291 14.14 5.13 19.18
CA GLY A 291 15.32 5.12 20.04
C GLY A 291 16.55 5.79 19.43
N SER A 292 16.36 6.55 18.35
CA SER A 292 17.40 7.30 17.66
C SER A 292 17.88 8.53 18.45
N ALA A 293 19.03 9.07 18.06
CA ALA A 293 19.64 10.23 18.73
C ALA A 293 19.02 11.56 18.27
N SER A 294 18.49 11.59 17.06
CA SER A 294 17.79 12.74 16.49
C SER A 294 16.36 12.40 16.09
N ARG A 295 15.46 13.38 16.20
CA ARG A 295 14.10 13.30 15.64
C ARG A 295 14.11 13.26 14.10
N GLU A 296 15.21 13.72 13.51
CA GLU A 296 15.49 13.74 12.08
C GLU A 296 16.21 12.46 11.62
N ASP A 297 16.34 11.44 12.49
CA ASP A 297 16.78 10.12 12.07
C ASP A 297 15.58 9.39 11.45
N ILE A 298 15.54 9.34 10.13
CA ILE A 298 14.40 8.84 9.35
C ILE A 298 14.82 7.66 8.49
N LEU A 299 13.99 6.62 8.48
CA LEU A 299 14.01 5.53 7.52
C LEU A 299 13.06 5.85 6.37
N TRP A 300 13.59 5.97 5.17
CA TRP A 300 12.90 6.32 3.95
C TRP A 300 12.72 5.10 3.04
N ASN A 301 11.65 5.12 2.28
CA ASN A 301 11.47 4.26 1.12
C ASN A 301 11.24 5.14 -0.11
N ALA A 302 11.85 4.79 -1.24
CA ALA A 302 11.65 5.49 -2.50
C ALA A 302 11.57 4.49 -3.66
N THR A 303 10.96 4.89 -4.77
CA THR A 303 10.78 4.01 -5.93
C THR A 303 11.15 4.72 -7.22
N ILE A 304 12.01 4.06 -7.99
CA ILE A 304 12.24 4.37 -9.40
C ILE A 304 11.27 3.54 -10.23
N HIS A 305 10.52 4.23 -11.08
CA HIS A 305 9.65 3.62 -12.07
C HIS A 305 10.41 3.47 -13.40
N GLY A 306 10.22 2.35 -14.10
CA GLY A 306 10.75 2.20 -15.46
C GLY A 306 12.27 2.02 -15.56
N LEU A 307 12.90 1.39 -14.55
CA LEU A 307 14.32 1.04 -14.63
C LEU A 307 14.58 0.19 -15.89
N ASP A 308 15.57 0.57 -16.70
CA ASP A 308 15.86 -0.10 -17.95
C ASP A 308 16.24 -1.57 -17.72
N LYS A 309 15.66 -2.47 -18.52
CA LYS A 309 15.87 -3.92 -18.38
C LYS A 309 17.30 -4.33 -18.73
N GLU A 310 18.01 -3.53 -19.52
CA GLU A 310 19.41 -3.73 -19.90
C GLU A 310 20.39 -3.17 -18.86
N ALA A 311 19.91 -2.35 -17.91
CA ALA A 311 20.75 -1.84 -16.83
C ALA A 311 21.31 -2.98 -15.96
N THR A 312 22.61 -2.90 -15.70
CA THR A 312 23.38 -3.86 -14.89
C THR A 312 23.86 -3.27 -13.57
N SER A 313 23.95 -1.95 -13.47
CA SER A 313 24.20 -1.22 -12.24
C SER A 313 23.50 0.13 -12.27
N ILE A 314 23.21 0.66 -11.08
CA ILE A 314 22.66 1.99 -10.88
C ILE A 314 23.53 2.75 -9.87
N THR A 315 23.82 4.01 -10.16
CA THR A 315 24.58 4.91 -9.30
C THR A 315 23.62 5.92 -8.70
N PHE A 316 23.51 5.89 -7.37
CA PHE A 316 22.78 6.88 -6.59
C PHE A 316 23.69 8.05 -6.26
N TYR A 317 23.13 9.25 -6.35
CA TYR A 317 23.73 10.53 -6.00
C TYR A 317 22.91 11.13 -4.85
N PRO A 318 23.26 10.83 -3.60
CA PRO A 318 22.54 11.37 -2.46
C PRO A 318 22.83 12.86 -2.28
N PHE A 319 21.81 13.59 -1.84
CA PHE A 319 21.94 14.96 -1.35
C PHE A 319 20.97 15.18 -0.19
N ALA A 320 21.23 16.18 0.63
CA ALA A 320 20.36 16.53 1.75
C ALA A 320 20.08 18.03 1.76
N HIS A 321 18.83 18.37 1.99
CA HIS A 321 18.40 19.72 2.33
C HIS A 321 18.47 19.89 3.84
N VAL A 322 19.27 20.85 4.29
CA VAL A 322 19.38 21.25 5.69
C VAL A 322 18.83 22.65 5.80
N SER A 323 17.57 22.76 6.22
CA SER A 323 16.79 24.00 6.19
C SER A 323 16.88 24.71 4.82
N ASN A 324 17.75 25.72 4.67
CA ASN A 324 17.92 26.49 3.42
C ASN A 324 19.24 26.19 2.68
N SER A 325 19.96 25.13 3.07
CA SER A 325 21.25 24.75 2.50
C SER A 325 21.20 23.34 1.92
N ARG A 326 22.10 23.05 0.98
CA ARG A 326 22.24 21.73 0.35
C ARG A 326 23.61 21.14 0.69
N VAL A 327 23.62 19.85 1.01
CA VAL A 327 24.82 19.04 1.23
C VAL A 327 24.80 17.89 0.24
N ASP A 328 25.81 17.81 -0.62
CA ASP A 328 26.00 16.69 -1.55
C ASP A 328 26.93 15.64 -0.94
N PHE A 329 26.72 14.37 -1.33
CA PHE A 329 27.50 13.24 -0.85
C PHE A 329 28.21 12.54 -2.03
N ASP A 330 29.18 11.69 -1.69
CA ASP A 330 29.79 10.81 -2.68
C ASP A 330 28.74 9.83 -3.26
N PRO A 331 28.84 9.51 -4.56
CA PRO A 331 27.89 8.60 -5.20
C PRO A 331 28.08 7.15 -4.74
N ILE A 332 26.99 6.40 -4.67
CA ILE A 332 26.97 4.98 -4.31
C ILE A 332 26.50 4.16 -5.52
N THR A 333 27.33 3.23 -5.99
CA THR A 333 26.95 2.34 -7.11
C THR A 333 26.51 0.96 -6.62
N VAL A 334 25.36 0.51 -7.12
CA VAL A 334 24.70 -0.74 -6.77
C VAL A 334 24.60 -1.63 -8.00
N ASN A 335 25.02 -2.90 -7.86
CA ASN A 335 24.83 -3.91 -8.92
C ASN A 335 23.40 -4.43 -8.90
N LEU A 336 22.79 -4.57 -10.08
CA LEU A 336 21.39 -4.99 -10.26
C LEU A 336 21.24 -6.51 -10.47
N LYS A 337 22.33 -7.27 -10.42
CA LYS A 337 22.40 -8.70 -10.74
C LYS A 337 22.92 -9.55 -9.58
#